data_AF-A0A5N4D6Z3-F1
#
_entry.id   AF-A0A5N4D6Z3-F1
#
_cell.length_a   1.000
_cell.length_b   1.000
_cell.length_c   1.000
_cell.angle_alpha   90.00
_cell.angle_beta   90.00
_cell.angle_gamma   90.00
#
_symmetry.space_group_name_H-M   'P 1'
#
loop_
_entity.id
_entity.type
_entity.pdbx_description
1 polymer ?
#
loop_
_entity_poly.entity_id
_entity_poly.type
_entity_poly.pdbx_seq_one_letter_code
_entity_poly.pdbx_strand_id
1 'polypeptide(L)'
;MTSGTTIYLGAAQHMVQYFTAAGYPCPRYSNPADFYVDLTSIDRRSKEQEAATKEKAQSLAALFQEKVHGSDDFLWRAESRQQGVCTCVESLASPRDTSPLQTPTKLPGPVQQFAILIRRQLSNDFRDLPTLLIHGAEACLMSLIIGFLYYGHGAIKLSLADTAALLFMIGALVPFNVILDVIAKCHSERALLYYELEDGLYTAGPYFFAKILGELPEHCVYIFIYGMPIYWLANLRPGPEPFLLHFLLVWLVVFCCRTMALATAALLPTFHMSSFFGNALYNSFYLTGGFMISLDNLWTVPAWISKVSFLRWCFEGLMQIQFGGHAYHMASGNFTISIPGDMILSTMGLDSYPLYAIYFIIIGICGGFVVLYYVSLRFIKQKSSQDW
;
A
#
# COMPACT_ATOMS: atom_id res chain seq x y z
N MET A 1 25.47 7.94 -27.46
CA MET A 1 25.30 6.46 -27.45
C MET A 1 24.11 6.14 -28.34
N THR A 2 24.18 5.08 -29.12
CA THR A 2 23.06 4.64 -29.98
C THR A 2 22.77 3.18 -29.69
N SER A 3 21.53 2.81 -29.42
CA SER A 3 21.12 1.41 -29.18
C SER A 3 21.98 0.69 -28.12
N GLY A 4 22.44 1.42 -27.09
CA GLY A 4 23.28 0.88 -26.02
C GLY A 4 24.78 0.81 -26.33
N THR A 5 25.24 1.18 -27.53
CA THR A 5 26.67 1.26 -27.87
C THR A 5 27.21 2.67 -27.77
N THR A 6 28.43 2.78 -27.26
CA THR A 6 29.15 4.05 -27.14
C THR A 6 29.86 4.36 -28.46
N ILE A 7 29.46 5.46 -29.09
CA ILE A 7 30.03 5.92 -30.37
C ILE A 7 31.10 6.99 -30.15
N TYR A 8 30.93 7.81 -29.11
CA TYR A 8 31.89 8.83 -28.73
C TYR A 8 31.73 9.14 -27.24
N LEU A 9 32.86 9.30 -26.56
CA LEU A 9 32.95 9.81 -25.19
C LEU A 9 34.21 10.68 -25.11
N GLY A 10 34.07 11.95 -24.77
CA GLY A 10 35.20 12.89 -24.72
C GLY A 10 34.76 14.34 -24.57
N ALA A 11 35.73 15.25 -24.52
CA ALA A 11 35.48 16.68 -24.42
C ALA A 11 34.77 17.22 -25.68
N ALA A 12 33.82 18.15 -25.49
CA ALA A 12 33.03 18.70 -26.60
C ALA A 12 33.89 19.31 -27.73
N GLN A 13 35.04 19.92 -27.37
CA GLN A 13 35.99 20.49 -28.32
C GLN A 13 36.63 19.46 -29.28
N HIS A 14 36.78 18.21 -28.85
CA HIS A 14 37.39 17.15 -29.66
C HIS A 14 36.35 16.40 -30.51
N MET A 15 35.06 16.60 -30.27
CA MET A 15 33.99 15.89 -30.97
C MET A 15 34.01 16.16 -32.48
N VAL A 16 34.14 17.43 -32.87
CA VAL A 16 34.18 17.82 -34.29
C VAL A 16 35.41 17.21 -34.97
N GLN A 17 36.58 17.32 -34.35
CA GLN A 17 37.83 16.78 -34.90
C GLN A 17 37.76 15.25 -35.06
N TYR A 18 37.18 14.56 -34.08
CA TYR A 18 37.00 13.10 -34.11
C TYR A 18 36.13 12.66 -35.28
N PHE A 19 34.93 13.24 -35.43
CA PHE A 19 34.03 12.86 -36.52
C PHE A 19 34.54 13.33 -37.89
N THR A 20 35.25 14.46 -37.96
CA THR A 20 35.95 14.86 -39.19
C THR A 20 37.02 13.84 -39.58
N ALA A 21 37.79 13.31 -38.62
CA ALA A 21 38.77 12.26 -38.88
C ALA A 21 38.12 10.92 -39.29
N ALA A 22 36.90 10.64 -38.81
CA ALA A 22 36.09 9.51 -39.23
C ALA A 22 35.37 9.71 -40.58
N GLY A 23 35.58 10.86 -41.26
CA GLY A 23 35.03 11.14 -42.59
C GLY A 23 33.70 11.91 -42.60
N TYR A 24 33.24 12.42 -41.46
CA TYR A 24 31.97 13.17 -41.33
C TYR A 24 32.21 14.58 -40.78
N PRO A 25 32.67 15.53 -41.63
CA PRO A 25 32.81 16.93 -41.22
C PRO A 25 31.43 17.58 -41.00
N CYS A 26 31.31 18.39 -39.95
CA CYS A 26 30.10 19.18 -39.72
C CYS A 26 30.00 20.33 -40.73
N PRO A 27 28.85 20.54 -41.41
CA PRO A 27 28.64 21.67 -42.30
C PRO A 27 28.74 23.02 -41.59
N ARG A 28 29.15 24.07 -42.33
CA ARG A 28 29.10 25.45 -41.85
C ARG A 28 27.63 25.83 -41.66
N TYR A 29 27.30 26.44 -40.52
CA TYR A 29 25.94 26.81 -40.08
C TYR A 29 25.04 25.67 -39.57
N SER A 30 25.58 24.47 -39.36
CA SER A 30 24.87 23.40 -38.63
C SER A 30 25.34 23.34 -37.18
N ASN A 31 24.43 23.01 -36.26
CA ASN A 31 24.77 22.72 -34.87
C ASN A 31 25.50 21.37 -34.80
N PRO A 32 26.78 21.31 -34.33
CA PRO A 32 27.51 20.05 -34.28
C PRO A 32 26.84 18.97 -33.42
N ALA A 33 26.21 19.34 -32.31
CA ALA A 33 25.54 18.37 -31.44
C ALA A 33 24.35 17.70 -32.14
N ASP A 34 23.54 18.49 -32.85
CA ASP A 34 22.38 18.03 -33.60
C ASP A 34 22.82 17.15 -34.78
N PHE A 35 23.79 17.64 -35.56
CA PHE A 35 24.33 16.92 -36.72
C PHE A 35 24.91 15.54 -36.34
N TYR A 36 25.66 15.45 -35.22
CA TYR A 36 26.24 14.17 -34.80
C TYR A 36 25.23 13.25 -34.12
N VAL A 37 24.15 13.77 -33.51
CA VAL A 37 23.02 12.93 -33.07
C VAL A 37 22.30 12.33 -34.28
N ASP A 38 22.00 13.13 -35.29
CA ASP A 38 21.40 12.66 -36.54
C ASP A 38 22.28 11.61 -37.22
N LEU A 39 23.59 11.89 -37.31
CA LEU A 39 24.59 10.99 -37.90
C LEU A 39 24.63 9.62 -37.23
N THR A 40 24.42 9.59 -35.90
CA THR A 40 24.55 8.38 -35.08
C THR A 40 23.22 7.69 -34.81
N SER A 41 22.09 8.34 -35.12
CA SER A 41 20.75 7.76 -34.96
C SER A 41 20.45 6.71 -36.03
N ILE A 42 19.61 5.72 -35.69
CA ILE A 42 19.15 4.70 -36.64
C ILE A 42 17.80 5.16 -37.18
N ASP A 43 17.71 5.38 -38.50
CA ASP A 43 16.46 5.74 -39.16
C ASP A 43 15.64 4.48 -39.48
N ARG A 44 14.41 4.42 -38.96
CA ARG A 44 13.50 3.27 -39.13
C ARG A 44 12.42 3.51 -40.20
N ARG A 45 12.51 4.59 -40.98
CA ARG A 45 11.49 4.92 -42.00
C ARG A 45 11.42 3.90 -43.13
N SER A 46 12.53 3.29 -43.52
CA SER A 46 12.56 2.19 -44.49
C SER A 46 13.56 1.11 -44.09
N LYS A 47 13.31 -0.15 -44.48
CA LYS A 47 14.21 -1.27 -44.16
C LYS A 47 15.61 -1.11 -44.73
N GLU A 48 15.73 -0.47 -45.89
CA GLU A 48 17.00 -0.19 -46.55
C GLU A 48 17.80 0.90 -45.79
N GLN A 49 17.13 1.97 -45.36
CA GLN A 49 17.75 3.04 -44.57
C GLN A 49 18.11 2.56 -43.16
N GLU A 50 17.30 1.68 -42.56
CA GLU A 50 17.60 1.07 -41.28
C GLU A 50 18.86 0.20 -41.35
N ALA A 51 19.00 -0.63 -42.39
CA ALA A 51 20.19 -1.45 -42.58
C ALA A 51 21.45 -0.58 -42.77
N ALA A 52 21.37 0.45 -43.62
CA ALA A 52 22.49 1.35 -43.89
C ALA A 52 22.90 2.19 -42.66
N THR A 53 21.94 2.75 -41.93
CA THR A 53 22.23 3.55 -40.72
C THR A 53 22.72 2.69 -39.56
N LYS A 54 22.23 1.45 -39.44
CA LYS A 54 22.71 0.50 -38.44
C LYS A 54 24.15 0.06 -38.72
N GLU A 55 24.49 -0.26 -39.97
CA GLU A 55 25.87 -0.60 -40.36
C GLU A 55 26.82 0.57 -40.08
N LYS A 56 26.39 1.79 -40.40
CA LYS A 56 27.14 3.02 -40.10
C LYS A 56 27.34 3.25 -38.59
N ALA A 57 26.30 3.05 -37.78
CA ALA A 57 26.43 3.17 -36.33
C ALA A 57 27.36 2.10 -35.75
N GLN A 58 27.35 0.88 -36.31
CA GLN A 58 28.26 -0.20 -35.92
C GLN A 58 29.71 0.09 -36.32
N SER A 59 29.96 0.61 -37.52
CA SER A 59 31.31 0.95 -37.96
C SER A 59 31.90 2.10 -37.13
N LEU A 60 31.11 3.11 -36.80
CA LEU A 60 31.53 4.19 -35.90
C LEU A 60 31.79 3.71 -34.46
N ALA A 61 30.98 2.79 -33.96
CA ALA A 61 31.21 2.17 -32.65
C ALA A 61 32.47 1.30 -32.65
N ALA A 62 32.74 0.54 -33.71
CA ALA A 62 33.95 -0.26 -33.86
C ALA A 62 35.20 0.63 -33.97
N LEU A 63 35.12 1.73 -34.73
CA LEU A 63 36.19 2.73 -34.83
C LEU A 63 36.48 3.35 -33.47
N PHE A 64 35.44 3.68 -32.70
CA PHE A 64 35.61 4.20 -31.33
C PHE A 64 36.27 3.15 -30.43
N GLN A 65 35.81 1.90 -30.47
CA GLN A 65 36.39 0.82 -29.68
C GLN A 65 37.86 0.58 -30.04
N GLU A 66 38.23 0.53 -31.32
CA GLU A 66 39.61 0.35 -31.78
C GLU A 66 40.52 1.50 -31.33
N LYS A 67 40.06 2.75 -31.46
CA LYS A 67 40.78 3.94 -30.99
C LYS A 67 40.98 3.95 -29.47
N VAL A 68 40.06 3.34 -28.72
CA VAL A 68 40.13 3.20 -27.26
C VAL A 68 40.96 1.98 -26.84
N HIS A 69 40.99 0.90 -27.64
CA HIS A 69 41.63 -0.36 -27.27
C HIS A 69 43.16 -0.33 -27.39
N GLY A 70 43.71 0.54 -28.25
CA GLY A 70 45.15 0.63 -28.55
C GLY A 70 45.83 1.92 -28.12
N SER A 71 45.11 2.85 -27.46
CA SER A 71 45.66 4.14 -27.08
C SER A 71 45.60 4.37 -25.57
N ASP A 72 46.76 4.29 -24.92
CA ASP A 72 47.00 4.87 -23.59
C ASP A 72 47.01 6.41 -23.64
N ASP A 73 46.79 7.05 -24.81
CA ASP A 73 46.65 8.51 -24.92
C ASP A 73 45.36 8.96 -24.24
N PHE A 74 45.48 9.25 -22.94
CA PHE A 74 45.21 10.50 -22.21
C PHE A 74 44.10 11.48 -22.67
N LEU A 75 43.28 11.20 -23.68
CA LEU A 75 42.21 12.07 -24.20
C LEU A 75 40.90 11.99 -23.40
N TRP A 76 40.81 11.07 -22.44
CA TRP A 76 39.61 10.80 -21.63
C TRP A 76 39.65 11.40 -20.22
N ARG A 77 40.78 11.96 -19.77
CA ARG A 77 40.80 12.78 -18.54
C ARG A 77 40.40 14.18 -18.95
N ALA A 78 39.35 14.71 -18.33
CA ALA A 78 39.06 16.14 -18.35
C ALA A 78 40.39 16.90 -18.16
N GLU A 79 40.73 17.79 -19.10
CA GLU A 79 41.99 18.52 -19.11
C GLU A 79 42.35 19.02 -17.71
N SER A 80 43.35 18.40 -17.09
CA SER A 80 44.06 19.03 -16.00
C SER A 80 44.75 20.26 -16.59
N ARG A 81 44.27 21.45 -16.21
CA ARG A 81 44.98 22.73 -16.43
C ARG A 81 46.49 22.50 -16.22
N GLN A 82 47.26 22.78 -17.27
CA GLN A 82 48.69 22.55 -17.34
C GLN A 82 49.45 23.19 -16.17
N GLN A 83 50.32 22.42 -15.52
CA GLN A 83 51.73 22.78 -15.31
C GLN A 83 52.55 21.63 -14.69
N GLY A 84 53.61 21.19 -15.39
CA GLY A 84 54.77 20.51 -14.82
C GLY A 84 54.90 19.00 -15.12
N VAL A 85 56.04 18.60 -15.68
CA VAL A 85 56.36 17.27 -16.25
C VAL A 85 56.69 16.20 -15.19
N CYS A 86 56.38 14.95 -15.58
CA CYS A 86 56.57 13.62 -15.01
C CYS A 86 57.86 13.29 -14.24
N THR A 87 57.79 12.40 -13.23
CA THR A 87 58.36 11.03 -13.29
C THR A 87 57.76 10.12 -12.21
N CYS A 88 57.42 8.88 -12.58
CA CYS A 88 56.85 7.85 -11.72
C CYS A 88 57.88 7.24 -10.76
N VAL A 89 57.58 7.17 -9.45
CA VAL A 89 58.03 6.11 -8.54
C VAL A 89 56.95 5.91 -7.47
N GLU A 90 56.58 4.66 -7.20
CA GLU A 90 55.82 4.25 -6.01
C GLU A 90 56.39 4.90 -4.75
N SER A 91 55.65 5.84 -4.14
CA SER A 91 56.05 6.42 -2.86
C SER A 91 54.91 7.23 -2.28
N LEU A 92 54.34 6.67 -1.20
CA LEU A 92 53.64 7.33 -0.09
C LEU A 92 52.64 8.44 -0.41
N ALA A 93 51.39 8.16 0.00
CA ALA A 93 50.37 9.12 0.32
C ALA A 93 50.96 10.41 0.95
N SER A 94 50.78 11.54 0.26
CA SER A 94 50.85 12.86 0.86
C SER A 94 49.56 13.62 0.50
N PRO A 95 48.94 14.30 1.47
CA PRO A 95 47.56 14.78 1.38
C PRO A 95 47.54 16.05 0.54
N ARG A 96 47.04 15.96 -0.69
CA ARG A 96 46.47 17.13 -1.35
C ARG A 96 45.01 17.20 -0.96
N ASP A 97 44.60 18.34 -0.40
CA ASP A 97 43.25 18.71 0.01
C ASP A 97 42.26 18.76 -1.17
N THR A 98 42.11 17.67 -1.90
CA THR A 98 40.83 17.30 -2.49
C THR A 98 40.13 16.50 -1.40
N SER A 99 39.46 17.19 -0.47
CA SER A 99 38.42 16.52 0.29
C SER A 99 37.52 15.85 -0.74
N PRO A 100 37.42 14.51 -0.79
CA PRO A 100 36.36 13.88 -1.56
C PRO A 100 35.09 14.57 -1.07
N LEU A 101 34.21 15.00 -1.97
CA LEU A 101 32.87 15.39 -1.57
C LEU A 101 32.30 14.15 -0.88
N GLN A 102 32.43 14.09 0.45
CA GLN A 102 31.96 12.97 1.23
C GLN A 102 30.45 13.13 1.18
N THR A 103 29.83 12.46 0.21
CA THR A 103 28.42 12.13 0.33
C THR A 103 28.28 11.52 1.71
N PRO A 104 27.44 12.11 2.59
CA PRO A 104 27.37 11.70 3.99
C PRO A 104 27.12 10.20 4.02
N THR A 105 28.14 9.45 4.44
CA THR A 105 28.22 7.99 4.24
C THR A 105 27.29 7.23 5.18
N LYS A 106 26.54 7.96 6.03
CA LYS A 106 25.67 7.41 7.05
C LYS A 106 24.26 7.91 6.83
N LEU A 107 23.38 6.96 6.53
CA LEU A 107 21.94 7.17 6.58
C LEU A 107 21.53 7.60 8.00
N PRO A 108 20.52 8.46 8.15
CA PRO A 108 19.97 8.78 9.46
C PRO A 108 19.47 7.51 10.16
N GLY A 109 19.49 7.47 11.49
CA GLY A 109 19.06 6.29 12.26
C GLY A 109 17.61 5.90 11.96
N PRO A 110 17.24 4.60 12.07
CA PRO A 110 15.92 4.11 11.67
C PRO A 110 14.77 4.76 12.46
N VAL A 111 15.00 5.13 13.71
CA VAL A 111 14.02 5.85 14.55
C VAL A 111 13.80 7.27 14.05
N GLN A 112 14.86 7.95 13.59
CA GLN A 112 14.75 9.29 13.00
C GLN A 112 14.02 9.23 11.67
N GLN A 113 14.31 8.23 10.83
CA GLN A 113 13.56 7.97 9.59
C GLN A 113 12.07 7.78 9.90
N PHE A 114 11.75 6.89 10.85
CA PHE A 114 10.38 6.64 11.28
C PHE A 114 9.68 7.90 11.80
N ALA A 115 10.33 8.68 12.68
CA ALA A 115 9.76 9.89 13.27
C ALA A 115 9.47 10.98 12.22
N ILE A 116 10.31 11.10 11.20
CA ILE A 116 10.07 12.04 10.09
C ILE A 116 8.94 11.53 9.19
N LEU A 117 8.93 10.23 8.86
CA LEU A 117 7.92 9.62 8.00
C LEU A 117 6.53 9.66 8.63
N ILE A 118 6.40 9.35 9.92
CA ILE A 118 5.12 9.42 10.63
C ILE A 118 4.61 10.86 10.72
N ARG A 119 5.50 11.82 11.00
CA ARG A 119 5.13 13.25 11.03
C ARG A 119 4.69 13.73 9.66
N ARG A 120 5.37 13.30 8.59
CA ARG A 120 5.01 13.59 7.21
C ARG A 120 3.64 13.00 6.87
N GLN A 121 3.42 11.72 7.16
CA GLN A 121 2.17 11.01 6.88
C GLN A 121 1.01 11.70 7.60
N LEU A 122 1.12 11.90 8.91
CA LEU A 122 0.08 12.57 9.69
C LEU A 122 -0.16 13.98 9.18
N SER A 123 0.90 14.75 8.90
CA SER A 123 0.72 16.11 8.38
C SER A 123 0.09 16.14 6.99
N ASN A 124 0.33 15.14 6.14
CA ASN A 124 -0.31 15.05 4.82
C ASN A 124 -1.79 14.73 4.98
N ASP A 125 -2.10 13.71 5.78
CA ASP A 125 -3.47 13.24 6.01
C ASP A 125 -4.35 14.28 6.70
N PHE A 126 -3.83 14.98 7.73
CA PHE A 126 -4.58 16.05 8.40
C PHE A 126 -4.74 17.32 7.56
N ARG A 127 -3.86 17.55 6.57
CA ARG A 127 -3.98 18.69 5.66
C ARG A 127 -4.94 18.41 4.51
N ASP A 128 -5.15 17.15 4.16
CA ASP A 128 -6.15 16.73 3.19
C ASP A 128 -7.57 16.73 3.82
N LEU A 129 -7.99 17.95 4.19
CA LEU A 129 -9.28 18.19 4.83
C LEU A 129 -10.47 17.70 3.99
N PRO A 130 -10.50 17.82 2.64
CA PRO A 130 -11.60 17.30 1.83
C PRO A 130 -11.80 15.79 2.04
N THR A 131 -10.73 15.00 1.94
CA THR A 131 -10.79 13.54 2.12
C THR A 131 -11.23 13.18 3.53
N LEU A 132 -10.66 13.83 4.56
CA LEU A 132 -11.04 13.62 5.96
C LEU A 132 -12.52 13.93 6.22
N LEU A 133 -13.05 15.01 5.64
CA LEU A 133 -14.46 15.39 5.77
C LEU A 133 -15.37 14.39 5.05
N ILE A 134 -14.99 13.92 3.86
CA ILE A 134 -15.76 12.92 3.11
C ILE A 134 -15.82 11.61 3.91
N HIS A 135 -14.70 11.12 4.45
CA HIS A 135 -14.66 9.90 5.25
C HIS A 135 -15.51 10.03 6.52
N GLY A 136 -15.44 11.17 7.21
CA GLY A 136 -16.28 11.44 8.38
C GLY A 136 -17.77 11.52 8.03
N ALA A 137 -18.12 12.18 6.93
CA ALA A 137 -19.50 12.30 6.47
C ALA A 137 -20.07 10.94 6.03
N GLU A 138 -19.28 10.13 5.32
CA GLU A 138 -19.66 8.78 4.90
C GLU A 138 -19.91 7.87 6.10
N ALA A 139 -18.98 7.83 7.06
CA ALA A 139 -19.13 7.07 8.30
C ALA A 139 -20.39 7.51 9.09
N CYS A 140 -20.60 8.82 9.21
CA CYS A 140 -21.75 9.38 9.90
C CYS A 140 -23.07 9.01 9.19
N LEU A 141 -23.12 9.14 7.87
CA LEU A 141 -24.30 8.82 7.06
C LEU A 141 -24.64 7.33 7.16
N MET A 142 -23.66 6.44 7.00
CA MET A 142 -23.86 4.99 7.14
C MET A 142 -24.35 4.64 8.54
N SER A 143 -23.77 5.25 9.56
CA SER A 143 -24.18 5.07 10.94
C SER A 143 -25.62 5.52 11.20
N LEU A 144 -26.00 6.70 10.73
CA LEU A 144 -27.36 7.20 10.89
C LEU A 144 -28.38 6.34 10.13
N ILE A 145 -28.08 5.95 8.90
CA ILE A 145 -28.98 5.10 8.10
C ILE A 145 -29.22 3.76 8.81
N ILE A 146 -28.16 3.07 9.24
CA ILE A 146 -28.30 1.78 9.95
C ILE A 146 -29.03 1.99 11.29
N GLY A 147 -28.65 3.03 12.05
CA GLY A 147 -29.27 3.32 13.35
C GLY A 147 -30.75 3.67 13.26
N PHE A 148 -31.17 4.41 12.23
CA PHE A 148 -32.59 4.69 11.98
C PHE A 148 -33.35 3.49 11.43
N LEU A 149 -32.72 2.66 10.59
CA LEU A 149 -33.33 1.44 10.06
C LEU A 149 -33.69 0.46 11.17
N TYR A 150 -32.82 0.34 12.17
CA TYR A 150 -33.01 -0.55 13.33
C TYR A 150 -33.32 0.22 14.62
N TYR A 151 -34.12 1.28 14.53
CA TYR A 151 -34.39 2.16 15.66
C TYR A 151 -35.04 1.42 16.84
N GLY A 152 -34.33 1.38 17.98
CA GLY A 152 -34.66 0.51 19.12
C GLY A 152 -35.57 1.13 20.18
N HIS A 153 -35.96 2.40 20.03
CA HIS A 153 -36.83 3.11 20.97
C HIS A 153 -38.31 3.16 20.55
N GLY A 154 -38.69 2.41 19.52
CA GLY A 154 -40.07 2.28 19.09
C GLY A 154 -40.95 1.56 20.12
N ALA A 155 -42.28 1.70 19.98
CA ALA A 155 -43.25 0.97 20.81
C ALA A 155 -43.18 -0.55 20.60
N ILE A 156 -42.74 -0.98 19.41
CA ILE A 156 -42.47 -2.38 19.07
C ILE A 156 -40.97 -2.60 19.28
N LYS A 157 -40.62 -3.50 20.20
CA LYS A 157 -39.21 -3.89 20.42
C LYS A 157 -38.67 -4.61 19.18
N LEU A 158 -37.39 -4.41 18.90
CA LEU A 158 -36.69 -5.05 17.78
C LEU A 158 -36.81 -6.58 17.87
N SER A 159 -36.97 -7.27 16.74
CA SER A 159 -36.92 -8.74 16.75
C SER A 159 -35.49 -9.23 17.01
N LEU A 160 -35.34 -10.47 17.47
CA LEU A 160 -34.01 -11.08 17.62
C LEU A 160 -33.31 -11.25 16.28
N ALA A 161 -34.05 -11.63 15.24
CA ALA A 161 -33.51 -11.74 13.88
C ALA A 161 -32.99 -10.39 13.38
N ASP A 162 -33.75 -9.32 13.63
CA ASP A 162 -33.38 -7.95 13.27
C ASP A 162 -32.18 -7.45 14.07
N THR A 163 -32.08 -7.81 15.35
CA THR A 163 -30.92 -7.48 16.21
C THR A 163 -29.66 -8.20 15.72
N ALA A 164 -29.77 -9.49 15.36
CA ALA A 164 -28.67 -10.24 14.77
C ALA A 164 -28.26 -9.66 13.41
N ALA A 165 -29.22 -9.31 12.57
CA ALA A 165 -28.98 -8.65 11.28
C ALA A 165 -28.24 -7.32 11.48
N LEU A 166 -28.67 -6.50 12.43
CA LEU A 166 -28.00 -5.26 12.79
C LEU A 166 -26.54 -5.49 13.20
N LEU A 167 -26.28 -6.42 14.12
CA LEU A 167 -24.93 -6.74 14.59
C LEU A 167 -24.03 -7.20 13.44
N PHE A 168 -24.56 -8.00 12.52
CA PHE A 168 -23.85 -8.40 11.31
C PHE A 168 -23.57 -7.20 10.38
N MET A 169 -24.57 -6.35 10.14
CA MET A 169 -24.45 -5.16 9.28
C MET A 169 -23.44 -4.14 9.82
N ILE A 170 -23.37 -3.95 11.15
CA ILE A 170 -22.37 -3.09 11.81
C ILE A 170 -20.95 -3.55 11.48
N GLY A 171 -20.70 -4.86 11.58
CA GLY A 171 -19.38 -5.44 11.30
C GLY A 171 -19.06 -5.52 9.81
N ALA A 172 -20.05 -5.80 8.97
CA ALA A 172 -19.84 -6.09 7.56
C ALA A 172 -19.83 -4.85 6.66
N LEU A 173 -20.67 -3.84 6.90
CA LEU A 173 -20.87 -2.78 5.89
C LEU A 173 -19.65 -1.84 5.76
N VAL A 174 -19.00 -1.49 6.87
CA VAL A 174 -17.85 -0.58 6.87
C VAL A 174 -16.64 -1.11 6.11
N PRO A 175 -16.19 -2.36 6.31
CA PRO A 175 -15.10 -2.97 5.55
C PRO A 175 -15.15 -2.76 4.03
N PHE A 176 -16.33 -2.77 3.41
CA PHE A 176 -16.45 -2.63 1.96
C PHE A 176 -15.90 -1.28 1.47
N ASN A 177 -16.28 -0.18 2.10
CA ASN A 177 -15.79 1.15 1.74
C ASN A 177 -14.32 1.34 2.12
N VAL A 178 -13.93 0.84 3.30
CA VAL A 178 -12.55 0.94 3.81
C VAL A 178 -11.55 0.24 2.89
N ILE A 179 -11.91 -0.90 2.30
CA ILE A 179 -11.03 -1.61 1.34
C ILE A 179 -10.73 -0.74 0.14
N LEU A 180 -11.74 -0.11 -0.45
CA LEU A 180 -11.57 0.72 -1.65
C LEU A 180 -10.72 1.95 -1.37
N ASP A 181 -11.01 2.65 -0.27
CA ASP A 181 -10.28 3.85 0.13
C ASP A 181 -8.79 3.57 0.39
N VAL A 182 -8.50 2.57 1.23
CA VAL A 182 -7.11 2.23 1.60
C VAL A 182 -6.32 1.74 0.37
N ILE A 183 -6.94 0.96 -0.51
CA ILE A 183 -6.30 0.54 -1.77
C ILE A 183 -6.02 1.75 -2.66
N ALA A 184 -6.97 2.67 -2.81
CA ALA A 184 -6.78 3.88 -3.63
C ALA A 184 -5.62 4.74 -3.10
N LYS A 185 -5.60 4.98 -1.79
CA LYS A 185 -4.53 5.74 -1.11
C LYS A 185 -3.17 5.06 -1.22
N CYS A 186 -3.11 3.74 -1.05
CA CYS A 186 -1.85 3.00 -1.17
C CYS A 186 -1.31 3.03 -2.60
N HIS A 187 -2.17 2.94 -3.62
CA HIS A 187 -1.75 2.99 -5.03
C HIS A 187 -1.30 4.38 -5.46
N SER A 188 -1.93 5.46 -4.96
CA SER A 188 -1.55 6.84 -5.31
C SER A 188 -0.18 7.23 -4.75
N GLU A 189 0.15 6.77 -3.53
CA GLU A 189 1.44 7.06 -2.87
C GLU A 189 2.59 6.17 -3.38
N ARG A 190 2.27 5.05 -4.04
CA ARG A 190 3.22 4.00 -4.40
C ARG A 190 4.35 4.48 -5.30
N ALA A 191 4.06 5.33 -6.28
CA ALA A 191 5.08 5.83 -7.20
C ALA A 191 6.17 6.61 -6.45
N LEU A 192 5.76 7.50 -5.55
CA LEU A 192 6.66 8.27 -4.71
C LEU A 192 7.49 7.36 -3.79
N LEU A 193 6.86 6.36 -3.16
CA LEU A 193 7.54 5.40 -2.30
C LEU A 193 8.71 4.71 -3.03
N TYR A 194 8.50 4.24 -4.26
CA TYR A 194 9.56 3.54 -4.99
C TYR A 194 10.70 4.46 -5.40
N TYR A 195 10.43 5.70 -5.82
CA TYR A 195 11.48 6.69 -6.05
C TYR A 195 12.30 6.93 -4.78
N GLU A 196 11.65 7.08 -3.63
CA GLU A 196 12.33 7.34 -2.37
C GLU A 196 13.19 6.14 -1.89
N LEU A 197 12.71 4.92 -2.13
CA LEU A 197 13.45 3.69 -1.82
C LEU A 197 14.62 3.44 -2.78
N GLU A 198 14.48 3.76 -4.08
CA GLU A 198 15.55 3.63 -5.08
C GLU A 198 16.67 4.67 -4.87
N ASP A 199 16.30 5.90 -4.48
CA ASP A 199 17.25 6.95 -4.08
C ASP A 199 17.93 6.66 -2.73
N GLY A 200 17.46 5.64 -2.01
CA GLY A 200 18.03 5.21 -0.73
C GLY A 200 17.77 6.20 0.42
N LEU A 201 16.72 7.01 0.35
CA LEU A 201 16.38 8.01 1.38
C LEU A 201 16.03 7.36 2.73
N TYR A 202 15.38 6.19 2.71
CA TYR A 202 15.05 5.40 3.89
C TYR A 202 14.89 3.92 3.55
N THR A 203 14.81 3.07 4.58
CA THR A 203 14.56 1.64 4.42
C THR A 203 13.07 1.30 4.50
N ALA A 204 12.64 0.16 3.94
CA ALA A 204 11.22 -0.23 3.92
C ALA A 204 10.59 -0.40 5.33
N GLY A 205 11.39 -0.72 6.36
CA GLY A 205 10.91 -0.95 7.73
C GLY A 205 10.30 0.30 8.38
N PRO A 206 11.04 1.41 8.51
CA PRO A 206 10.51 2.69 8.99
C PRO A 206 9.26 3.16 8.25
N TYR A 207 9.20 2.99 6.94
CA TYR A 207 8.00 3.32 6.15
C TYR A 207 6.79 2.45 6.52
N PHE A 208 6.98 1.13 6.61
CA PHE A 208 5.94 0.19 7.00
C PHE A 208 5.29 0.57 8.34
N PHE A 209 6.09 0.85 9.37
CA PHE A 209 5.55 1.26 10.66
C PHE A 209 4.92 2.65 10.61
N ALA A 210 5.53 3.59 9.87
CA ALA A 210 4.99 4.94 9.73
C ALA A 210 3.63 4.95 9.03
N LYS A 211 3.42 4.08 8.04
CA LYS A 211 2.14 3.95 7.32
C LYS A 211 1.04 3.40 8.23
N ILE A 212 1.31 2.26 8.90
CA ILE A 212 0.33 1.62 9.80
C ILE A 212 -0.05 2.55 10.97
N LEU A 213 0.93 3.20 11.60
CA LEU A 213 0.68 4.09 12.74
C LEU A 213 0.11 5.45 12.31
N GLY A 214 0.42 5.90 11.09
CA GLY A 214 -0.04 7.18 10.55
C GLY A 214 -1.53 7.21 10.28
N GLU A 215 -2.10 6.07 9.88
CA GLU A 215 -3.54 5.95 9.61
C GLU A 215 -4.37 5.67 10.87
N LEU A 216 -3.72 5.33 12.00
CA LEU A 216 -4.40 4.93 13.23
C LEU A 216 -5.27 6.05 13.84
N PRO A 217 -4.84 7.34 13.89
CA PRO A 217 -5.68 8.43 14.39
C PRO A 217 -6.95 8.64 13.56
N GLU A 218 -6.82 8.65 12.22
CA GLU A 218 -7.96 8.77 11.30
C GLU A 218 -8.94 7.60 11.50
N HIS A 219 -8.42 6.39 11.60
CA HIS A 219 -9.18 5.17 11.86
C HIS A 219 -9.96 5.21 13.18
N CYS A 220 -9.32 5.65 14.27
CA CYS A 220 -9.98 5.81 15.56
C CYS A 220 -11.17 6.77 15.49
N VAL A 221 -11.00 7.91 14.82
CA VAL A 221 -12.07 8.91 14.64
C VAL A 221 -13.18 8.35 13.76
N TYR A 222 -12.83 7.67 12.66
CA TYR A 222 -13.79 7.05 11.74
C TYR A 222 -14.71 6.06 12.48
N ILE A 223 -14.13 5.15 13.27
CA ILE A 223 -14.92 4.15 14.01
C ILE A 223 -15.73 4.80 15.12
N PHE A 224 -15.23 5.86 15.76
CA PHE A 224 -15.98 6.59 16.77
C PHE A 224 -17.24 7.22 16.18
N ILE A 225 -17.11 7.90 15.03
CA ILE A 225 -18.22 8.51 14.30
C ILE A 225 -19.21 7.45 13.80
N TYR A 226 -18.71 6.29 13.37
CA TYR A 226 -19.55 5.20 12.87
C TYR A 226 -20.27 4.42 13.98
N GLY A 227 -19.55 3.96 15.00
CA GLY A 227 -20.08 3.03 16.00
C GLY A 227 -20.96 3.71 17.06
N MET A 228 -20.66 4.96 17.42
CA MET A 228 -21.35 5.62 18.52
C MET A 228 -22.84 5.88 18.24
N PRO A 229 -23.25 6.49 17.11
CA PRO A 229 -24.67 6.76 16.88
C PRO A 229 -25.50 5.49 16.67
N ILE A 230 -24.98 4.46 15.98
CA ILE A 230 -25.70 3.19 15.78
C ILE A 230 -26.03 2.54 17.12
N TYR A 231 -25.05 2.46 18.03
CA TYR A 231 -25.21 1.79 19.32
C TYR A 231 -26.36 2.39 20.13
N TRP A 232 -26.43 3.72 20.18
CA TRP A 232 -27.48 4.43 20.90
C TRP A 232 -28.82 4.41 20.16
N LEU A 233 -28.85 4.66 18.85
CA LEU A 233 -30.11 4.69 18.08
C LEU A 233 -30.84 3.34 18.10
N ALA A 234 -30.08 2.25 17.96
CA ALA A 234 -30.63 0.90 17.99
C ALA A 234 -30.86 0.37 19.41
N ASN A 235 -30.56 1.16 20.45
CA ASN A 235 -30.79 0.82 21.86
C ASN A 235 -30.18 -0.56 22.23
N LEU A 236 -28.90 -0.75 21.88
CA LEU A 236 -28.13 -1.94 22.28
C LEU A 236 -27.95 -1.97 23.80
N ARG A 237 -27.41 -3.08 24.33
CA ARG A 237 -27.35 -3.34 25.77
C ARG A 237 -26.78 -2.14 26.55
N PRO A 238 -27.56 -1.47 27.43
CA PRO A 238 -27.06 -0.31 28.15
C PRO A 238 -26.01 -0.74 29.20
N GLY A 239 -24.80 -0.18 29.12
CA GLY A 239 -23.75 -0.39 30.10
C GLY A 239 -22.36 -0.01 29.56
N PRO A 240 -21.44 0.46 30.41
CA PRO A 240 -20.11 0.88 29.96
C PRO A 240 -19.26 -0.30 29.46
N GLU A 241 -19.39 -1.48 30.08
CA GLU A 241 -18.62 -2.67 29.70
C GLU A 241 -19.03 -3.25 28.33
N PRO A 242 -20.32 -3.56 28.06
CA PRO A 242 -20.76 -4.01 26.73
C PRO A 242 -20.47 -2.99 25.64
N PHE A 243 -20.57 -1.70 25.95
CA PHE A 243 -20.25 -0.63 25.00
C PHE A 243 -18.78 -0.63 24.60
N LEU A 244 -17.87 -0.68 25.57
CA LEU A 244 -16.43 -0.69 25.30
C LEU A 244 -16.00 -1.97 24.57
N LEU A 245 -16.54 -3.12 24.95
CA LEU A 245 -16.26 -4.39 24.26
C LEU A 245 -16.77 -4.36 22.81
N HIS A 246 -18.02 -3.91 22.60
CA HIS A 246 -18.58 -3.75 21.26
C HIS A 246 -17.69 -2.85 20.39
N PHE A 247 -17.33 -1.68 20.92
CA PHE A 247 -16.52 -0.70 20.21
C PHE A 247 -15.12 -1.22 19.89
N LEU A 248 -14.46 -1.88 20.86
CA LEU A 248 -13.14 -2.47 20.68
C LEU A 248 -13.15 -3.57 19.62
N LEU A 249 -14.20 -4.41 19.60
CA LEU A 249 -14.33 -5.49 18.62
C LEU A 249 -14.50 -4.91 17.21
N VAL A 250 -15.41 -3.94 17.03
CA VAL A 250 -15.58 -3.24 15.74
C VAL A 250 -14.28 -2.56 15.33
N TRP A 251 -13.58 -1.91 16.27
CA TRP A 251 -12.31 -1.25 15.99
C TRP A 251 -11.25 -2.22 15.44
N LEU A 252 -11.13 -3.37 16.08
CA LEU A 252 -10.17 -4.40 15.71
C LEU A 252 -10.51 -5.05 14.35
N VAL A 253 -11.79 -5.25 14.08
CA VAL A 253 -12.29 -5.82 12.83
C VAL A 253 -12.02 -4.88 11.65
N VAL A 254 -12.34 -3.60 11.79
CA VAL A 254 -12.07 -2.61 10.74
C VAL A 254 -10.56 -2.41 10.58
N PHE A 255 -9.78 -2.48 11.67
CA PHE A 255 -8.31 -2.43 11.59
C PHE A 255 -7.74 -3.64 10.82
N CYS A 256 -8.24 -4.84 11.11
CA CYS A 256 -7.88 -6.06 10.38
C CYS A 256 -8.20 -5.91 8.88
N CYS A 257 -9.37 -5.35 8.56
CA CYS A 257 -9.76 -5.05 7.18
C CYS A 257 -8.80 -4.06 6.49
N ARG A 258 -8.41 -2.97 7.17
CA ARG A 258 -7.38 -2.03 6.65
C ARG A 258 -6.06 -2.75 6.37
N THR A 259 -5.58 -3.58 7.29
CA THR A 259 -4.33 -4.32 7.08
C THR A 259 -4.41 -5.31 5.93
N MET A 260 -5.58 -5.93 5.72
CA MET A 260 -5.84 -6.77 4.55
C MET A 260 -5.78 -5.94 3.26
N ALA A 261 -6.42 -4.78 3.23
CA ALA A 261 -6.41 -3.87 2.07
C ALA A 261 -5.00 -3.35 1.73
N LEU A 262 -4.19 -3.01 2.74
CA LEU A 262 -2.78 -2.64 2.55
C LEU A 262 -1.97 -3.82 1.99
N ALA A 263 -2.20 -5.04 2.51
CA ALA A 263 -1.51 -6.24 2.04
C ALA A 263 -1.86 -6.56 0.57
N THR A 264 -3.12 -6.44 0.18
CA THR A 264 -3.54 -6.67 -1.22
C THR A 264 -3.02 -5.58 -2.15
N ALA A 265 -3.05 -4.30 -1.73
CA ALA A 265 -2.50 -3.19 -2.51
C ALA A 265 -0.98 -3.30 -2.73
N ALA A 266 -0.23 -3.78 -1.73
CA ALA A 266 1.21 -4.01 -1.88
C ALA A 266 1.53 -5.25 -2.73
N LEU A 267 0.68 -6.27 -2.72
CA LEU A 267 0.90 -7.52 -3.45
C LEU A 267 0.68 -7.34 -4.96
N LEU A 268 -0.29 -6.51 -5.35
CA LEU A 268 -0.81 -6.45 -6.72
C LEU A 268 -0.40 -5.16 -7.45
N PRO A 269 -0.09 -5.24 -8.77
CA PRO A 269 0.55 -4.15 -9.49
C PRO A 269 -0.43 -3.05 -9.92
N THR A 270 -1.72 -3.32 -10.09
CA THR A 270 -2.68 -2.31 -10.58
C THR A 270 -3.82 -2.12 -9.60
N PHE A 271 -4.34 -0.90 -9.52
CA PHE A 271 -5.47 -0.55 -8.65
C PHE A 271 -6.68 -1.47 -8.90
N HIS A 272 -7.00 -1.74 -10.17
CA HIS A 272 -8.13 -2.59 -10.54
C HIS A 272 -7.95 -4.04 -10.07
N MET A 273 -6.74 -4.62 -10.20
CA MET A 273 -6.47 -5.98 -9.71
C MET A 273 -6.52 -6.04 -8.18
N SER A 274 -5.90 -5.07 -7.50
CA SER A 274 -5.91 -4.98 -6.03
C SER A 274 -7.33 -4.84 -5.48
N SER A 275 -8.13 -3.96 -6.07
CA SER A 275 -9.52 -3.73 -5.69
C SER A 275 -10.38 -4.96 -5.94
N PHE A 276 -10.24 -5.61 -7.09
CA PHE A 276 -10.96 -6.85 -7.39
C PHE A 276 -10.61 -7.96 -6.38
N PHE A 277 -9.32 -8.18 -6.13
CA PHE A 277 -8.87 -9.23 -5.22
C PHE A 277 -9.26 -8.95 -3.76
N GLY A 278 -9.12 -7.70 -3.30
CA GLY A 278 -9.57 -7.28 -1.97
C GLY A 278 -11.07 -7.48 -1.76
N ASN A 279 -11.89 -7.08 -2.73
CA ASN A 279 -13.34 -7.28 -2.69
C ASN A 279 -13.74 -8.74 -2.82
N ALA A 280 -13.04 -9.55 -3.63
CA ALA A 280 -13.30 -10.98 -3.74
C ALA A 280 -13.01 -11.73 -2.43
N LEU A 281 -11.91 -11.38 -1.75
CA LEU A 281 -11.59 -11.90 -0.42
C LEU A 281 -12.65 -11.48 0.61
N TYR A 282 -13.02 -10.19 0.63
CA TYR A 282 -14.06 -9.69 1.51
C TYR A 282 -15.42 -10.38 1.29
N ASN A 283 -15.86 -10.54 0.03
CA ASN A 283 -17.10 -11.25 -0.29
C ASN A 283 -17.07 -12.71 0.18
N SER A 284 -15.90 -13.37 0.10
CA SER A 284 -15.71 -14.72 0.63
C SER A 284 -15.88 -14.76 2.16
N PHE A 285 -15.36 -13.75 2.86
CA PHE A 285 -15.53 -13.59 4.31
C PHE A 285 -16.97 -13.21 4.71
N TYR A 286 -17.66 -12.43 3.88
CA TYR A 286 -19.03 -12.01 4.09
C TYR A 286 -20.00 -13.20 4.04
N LEU A 287 -19.89 -14.04 3.01
CA LEU A 287 -20.72 -15.24 2.85
C LEU A 287 -20.50 -16.26 3.97
N THR A 288 -19.27 -16.32 4.51
CA THR A 288 -18.88 -17.26 5.57
C THR A 288 -19.00 -16.67 6.99
N GLY A 289 -19.65 -15.51 7.14
CA GLY A 289 -19.74 -14.75 8.39
C GLY A 289 -20.75 -15.29 9.43
N GLY A 290 -21.48 -16.36 9.13
CA GLY A 290 -22.37 -17.05 10.09
C GLY A 290 -23.82 -16.56 10.14
N PHE A 291 -24.09 -15.29 9.78
CA PHE A 291 -25.46 -14.77 9.65
C PHE A 291 -26.11 -15.16 8.31
N MET A 292 -25.37 -15.01 7.20
CA MET A 292 -25.89 -15.29 5.84
C MET A 292 -26.10 -16.78 5.57
N ILE A 293 -25.20 -17.60 6.09
CA ILE A 293 -25.24 -19.06 5.98
C ILE A 293 -24.92 -19.61 7.37
N SER A 294 -25.74 -20.54 7.86
CA SER A 294 -25.49 -21.23 9.13
C SER A 294 -24.17 -22.03 9.05
N LEU A 295 -23.36 -21.91 10.10
CA LEU A 295 -22.01 -22.48 10.16
C LEU A 295 -22.00 -24.02 10.11
N ASP A 296 -23.05 -24.66 10.60
CA ASP A 296 -23.17 -26.12 10.67
C ASP A 296 -23.41 -26.77 9.31
N ASN A 297 -23.95 -26.01 8.36
CA ASN A 297 -24.27 -26.49 7.01
C ASN A 297 -23.09 -26.34 6.03
N LEU A 298 -21.95 -25.78 6.48
CA LEU A 298 -20.80 -25.55 5.62
C LEU A 298 -19.99 -26.82 5.39
N TRP A 299 -19.66 -27.10 4.13
CA TRP A 299 -18.66 -28.11 3.79
C TRP A 299 -17.27 -27.72 4.33
N THR A 300 -16.34 -28.68 4.41
CA THR A 300 -15.02 -28.49 5.05
C THR A 300 -14.22 -27.33 4.47
N VAL A 301 -14.26 -27.10 3.15
CA VAL A 301 -13.51 -26.03 2.49
C VAL A 301 -13.95 -24.62 2.94
N PRO A 302 -15.22 -24.19 2.77
CA PRO A 302 -15.65 -22.88 3.25
C PRO A 302 -15.66 -22.77 4.78
N ALA A 303 -15.71 -23.89 5.52
CA ALA A 303 -15.55 -23.88 6.96
C ALA A 303 -14.15 -23.40 7.40
N TRP A 304 -13.08 -23.75 6.66
CA TRP A 304 -11.74 -23.20 6.90
C TRP A 304 -11.68 -21.70 6.63
N ILE A 305 -12.30 -21.24 5.55
CA ILE A 305 -12.39 -19.80 5.21
C ILE A 305 -13.13 -19.05 6.32
N SER A 306 -14.23 -19.62 6.83
CA SER A 306 -14.98 -19.06 7.94
C SER A 306 -14.11 -18.86 9.19
N LYS A 307 -13.23 -19.81 9.52
CA LYS A 307 -12.30 -19.68 10.67
C LYS A 307 -11.27 -18.55 10.48
N VAL A 308 -10.94 -18.18 9.25
CA VAL A 308 -10.02 -17.07 8.94
C VAL A 308 -10.78 -15.74 8.75
N SER A 309 -12.10 -15.80 8.57
CA SER A 309 -12.95 -14.64 8.34
C SER A 309 -13.06 -13.78 9.61
N PHE A 310 -12.50 -12.56 9.57
CA PHE A 310 -12.69 -11.59 10.65
C PHE A 310 -14.16 -11.16 10.82
N LEU A 311 -15.01 -11.31 9.78
CA LEU A 311 -16.44 -10.99 9.85
C LEU A 311 -17.20 -12.04 10.67
N ARG A 312 -16.86 -13.32 10.54
CA ARG A 312 -17.41 -14.39 11.39
C ARG A 312 -17.14 -14.09 12.86
N TRP A 313 -15.88 -13.80 13.19
CA TRP A 313 -15.47 -13.48 14.55
C TRP A 313 -16.09 -12.18 15.07
N CYS A 314 -16.27 -11.18 14.20
CA CYS A 314 -17.01 -9.97 14.53
C CYS A 314 -18.45 -10.31 14.94
N PHE A 315 -19.18 -11.04 14.10
CA PHE A 315 -20.57 -11.40 14.36
C PHE A 315 -20.72 -12.26 15.62
N GLU A 316 -19.90 -13.31 15.76
CA GLU A 316 -19.89 -14.19 16.93
C GLU A 316 -19.61 -13.40 18.23
N GLY A 317 -18.60 -12.53 18.22
CA GLY A 317 -18.27 -11.70 19.38
C GLY A 317 -19.35 -10.67 19.72
N LEU A 318 -19.91 -10.00 18.70
CA LEU A 318 -21.00 -9.03 18.87
C LEU A 318 -22.27 -9.69 19.43
N MET A 319 -22.61 -10.89 18.95
CA MET A 319 -23.71 -11.70 19.48
C MET A 319 -23.49 -12.10 20.94
N GLN A 320 -22.28 -12.56 21.30
CA GLN A 320 -21.94 -12.90 22.68
C GLN A 320 -22.02 -11.69 23.62
N ILE A 321 -21.56 -10.50 23.18
CA ILE A 321 -21.64 -9.26 23.98
C ILE A 321 -23.09 -8.85 24.22
N GLN A 322 -23.93 -8.93 23.17
CA GLN A 322 -25.31 -8.44 23.24
C GLN A 322 -26.24 -9.40 23.99
N PHE A 323 -26.09 -10.71 23.79
CA PHE A 323 -27.00 -11.72 24.34
C PHE A 323 -26.44 -12.50 25.54
N GLY A 324 -25.11 -12.50 25.75
CA GLY A 324 -24.49 -13.29 26.82
C GLY A 324 -25.01 -12.94 28.22
N GLY A 325 -25.48 -13.95 28.94
CA GLY A 325 -25.91 -13.83 30.34
C GLY A 325 -27.17 -13.00 30.60
N HIS A 326 -27.99 -12.69 29.59
CA HIS A 326 -29.25 -11.96 29.76
C HIS A 326 -30.43 -12.67 29.08
N ALA A 327 -31.62 -12.56 29.67
CA ALA A 327 -32.86 -13.06 29.06
C ALA A 327 -33.43 -12.02 28.09
N TYR A 328 -33.74 -12.45 26.87
CA TYR A 328 -34.42 -11.65 25.87
C TYR A 328 -35.93 -11.82 26.00
N HIS A 329 -36.64 -10.71 26.20
CA HIS A 329 -38.09 -10.72 26.35
C HIS A 329 -38.77 -10.36 25.03
N MET A 330 -39.42 -11.34 24.40
CA MET A 330 -40.26 -11.13 23.22
C MET A 330 -41.72 -11.01 23.62
N ALA A 331 -42.41 -9.97 23.12
CA ALA A 331 -43.86 -9.89 23.21
C ALA A 331 -44.47 -10.60 21.99
N SER A 332 -45.18 -11.70 22.21
CA SER A 332 -45.99 -12.37 21.19
C SER A 332 -47.46 -12.24 21.57
N GLY A 333 -48.16 -11.30 20.93
CA GLY A 333 -49.51 -10.92 21.33
C GLY A 333 -49.59 -10.40 22.77
N ASN A 334 -50.44 -10.99 23.61
CA ASN A 334 -50.56 -10.65 25.03
C ASN A 334 -49.55 -11.37 25.95
N PHE A 335 -48.72 -12.28 25.42
CA PHE A 335 -47.75 -13.03 26.21
C PHE A 335 -46.34 -12.48 26.03
N THR A 336 -45.59 -12.37 27.13
CA THR A 336 -44.16 -12.07 27.11
C THR A 336 -43.38 -13.37 27.34
N ILE A 337 -42.63 -13.80 26.33
CA ILE A 337 -41.77 -14.99 26.40
C ILE A 337 -40.36 -14.52 26.70
N SER A 338 -39.79 -14.98 27.81
CA SER A 338 -38.39 -14.77 28.16
C SER A 338 -37.55 -15.94 27.65
N ILE A 339 -36.70 -15.69 26.65
CA ILE A 339 -35.76 -16.67 26.12
C ILE A 339 -34.38 -16.35 26.69
N PRO A 340 -33.68 -17.29 27.35
CA PRO A 340 -32.31 -17.05 27.81
C PRO A 340 -31.38 -16.84 26.61
N GLY A 341 -30.56 -15.79 26.65
CA GLY A 341 -29.60 -15.45 25.59
C GLY A 341 -28.61 -16.57 25.29
N ASP A 342 -28.24 -17.36 26.31
CA ASP A 342 -27.31 -18.47 26.14
C ASP A 342 -27.90 -19.59 25.26
N MET A 343 -29.22 -19.80 25.31
CA MET A 343 -29.91 -20.74 24.43
C MET A 343 -29.95 -20.24 22.98
N ILE A 344 -30.03 -18.93 22.77
CA ILE A 344 -29.96 -18.32 21.43
C ILE A 344 -28.56 -18.55 20.83
N LEU A 345 -27.52 -18.30 21.63
CA LEU A 345 -26.13 -18.50 21.22
C LEU A 345 -25.83 -19.98 20.91
N SER A 346 -26.29 -20.91 21.74
CA SER A 346 -26.10 -22.34 21.53
C SER A 346 -26.87 -22.86 20.30
N THR A 347 -28.07 -22.32 20.04
CA THR A 347 -28.87 -22.71 18.86
C THR A 347 -28.23 -22.24 17.56
N MET A 348 -27.50 -21.11 17.58
CA MET A 348 -26.77 -20.59 16.43
C MET A 348 -25.34 -21.15 16.29
N GLY A 349 -24.89 -22.00 17.23
CA GLY A 349 -23.51 -22.54 17.24
C GLY A 349 -22.44 -21.49 17.54
N LEU A 350 -22.81 -20.38 18.20
CA LEU A 350 -21.94 -19.22 18.49
C LEU A 350 -21.34 -19.25 19.91
N ASP A 351 -21.48 -20.38 20.62
CA ASP A 351 -20.97 -20.62 21.98
C ASP A 351 -19.66 -21.42 22.01
N SER A 352 -19.11 -21.75 20.83
CA SER A 352 -17.92 -22.61 20.70
C SER A 352 -16.65 -22.00 21.30
N TYR A 353 -16.50 -20.66 21.26
CA TYR A 353 -15.32 -19.96 21.75
C TYR A 353 -15.70 -18.90 22.80
N PRO A 354 -14.88 -18.72 23.85
CA PRO A 354 -15.11 -17.65 24.80
C PRO A 354 -14.75 -16.29 24.18
N LEU A 355 -15.42 -15.24 24.64
CA LEU A 355 -15.27 -13.87 24.13
C LEU A 355 -13.82 -13.39 24.00
N TYR A 356 -12.96 -13.64 25.00
CA TYR A 356 -11.55 -13.22 24.94
C TYR A 356 -10.76 -13.92 23.83
N ALA A 357 -11.10 -15.17 23.49
CA ALA A 357 -10.43 -15.90 22.42
C ALA A 357 -10.69 -15.25 21.07
N ILE A 358 -11.90 -14.72 20.85
CA ILE A 358 -12.29 -14.02 19.62
C ILE A 358 -11.37 -12.82 19.36
N TYR A 359 -11.09 -12.00 20.37
CA TYR A 359 -10.14 -10.88 20.24
C TYR A 359 -8.74 -11.34 19.86
N PHE A 360 -8.21 -12.37 20.53
CA PHE A 360 -6.88 -12.90 20.20
C PHE A 360 -6.81 -13.49 18.79
N ILE A 361 -7.88 -14.16 18.35
CA ILE A 361 -7.96 -14.71 16.99
C ILE A 361 -7.93 -13.59 15.95
N ILE A 362 -8.71 -12.51 16.13
CA ILE A 362 -8.70 -11.38 15.21
C ILE A 362 -7.35 -10.66 15.22
N ILE A 363 -6.72 -10.48 16.40
CA ILE A 363 -5.34 -9.94 16.49
C ILE A 363 -4.36 -10.83 15.71
N GLY A 364 -4.49 -12.16 15.83
CA GLY A 364 -3.67 -13.12 15.08
C GLY A 364 -3.86 -13.01 13.56
N ILE A 365 -5.10 -12.92 13.09
CA ILE A 365 -5.43 -12.74 11.67
C ILE A 365 -4.85 -11.40 11.16
N CYS A 366 -5.03 -10.33 11.94
CA CYS A 366 -4.46 -9.02 11.64
C CYS A 366 -2.93 -9.08 11.54
N GLY A 367 -2.27 -9.76 12.49
CA GLY A 367 -0.83 -10.02 12.46
C GLY A 367 -0.40 -10.74 11.18
N GLY A 368 -1.18 -11.72 10.71
CA GLY A 368 -0.95 -12.39 9.43
C GLY A 368 -0.95 -11.44 8.23
N PHE A 369 -1.96 -10.56 8.13
CA PHE A 369 -2.01 -9.57 7.05
C PHE A 369 -0.91 -8.51 7.16
N VAL A 370 -0.55 -8.09 8.37
CA VAL A 370 0.56 -7.16 8.61
C VAL A 370 1.89 -7.76 8.16
N VAL A 371 2.14 -9.04 8.45
CA VAL A 371 3.33 -9.76 7.95
C VAL A 371 3.31 -9.86 6.43
N LEU A 372 2.15 -10.19 5.84
CA LEU A 372 2.00 -10.26 4.39
C LEU A 372 2.31 -8.90 3.72
N TYR A 373 1.81 -7.80 4.29
CA TYR A 373 2.11 -6.44 3.83
C TYR A 373 3.62 -6.13 3.89
N TYR A 374 4.29 -6.46 5.00
CA TYR A 374 5.74 -6.25 5.14
C TYR A 374 6.55 -7.07 4.13
N VAL A 375 6.21 -8.34 3.93
CA VAL A 375 6.86 -9.23 2.96
C VAL A 375 6.65 -8.70 1.54
N SER A 376 5.43 -8.29 1.19
CA SER A 376 5.13 -7.70 -0.11
C SER A 376 5.98 -6.45 -0.36
N LEU A 377 6.01 -5.50 0.57
CA LEU A 377 6.84 -4.29 0.43
C LEU A 377 8.34 -4.57 0.30
N ARG A 378 8.85 -5.60 0.99
CA ARG A 378 10.29 -5.89 1.01
C ARG A 378 10.76 -6.64 -0.23
N PHE A 379 9.98 -7.60 -0.72
CA PHE A 379 10.40 -8.51 -1.78
C PHE A 379 9.83 -8.14 -3.16
N ILE A 380 8.67 -7.50 -3.21
CA ILE A 380 8.00 -7.16 -4.46
C ILE A 380 8.35 -5.72 -4.81
N LYS A 381 9.26 -5.55 -5.77
CA LYS A 381 9.56 -4.25 -6.36
C LYS A 381 8.62 -4.00 -7.54
N GLN A 382 7.50 -3.32 -7.32
CA GLN A 382 6.61 -2.90 -8.40
C GLN A 382 7.06 -1.55 -8.96
N LYS A 383 7.68 -1.52 -10.13
CA LYS A 383 7.98 -0.25 -10.80
C LYS A 383 6.71 0.35 -11.39
N SER A 384 6.51 1.65 -11.18
CA SER A 384 5.45 2.45 -11.80
C SER A 384 5.55 2.49 -13.34
N SER A 385 6.65 2.05 -13.94
CA SER A 385 6.86 2.07 -15.40
C SER A 385 6.04 1.03 -16.17
N GLN A 386 5.13 0.30 -15.52
CA GLN A 386 4.25 -0.69 -16.17
C GLN A 386 2.87 -0.11 -16.57
N ASP A 387 2.61 1.18 -16.30
CA ASP A 387 1.34 1.84 -16.64
C ASP A 387 1.39 2.60 -18.00
N TRP A 388 2.24 2.18 -18.95
CA TRP A 388 2.29 2.73 -20.31
C TRP A 388 1.97 1.68 -21.36
#